data_AF-A0A378TJS5-F1
#
_entry.id   AF-A0A378TJS5-F1
#
_cell.length_a   1.000
_cell.length_b   1.000
_cell.length_c   1.000
_cell.angle_alpha   90.00
_cell.angle_beta   90.00
_cell.angle_gamma   90.00
#
_symmetry.space_group_name_H-M   'P 1'
#
loop_
_entity.id
_entity.type
_entity.pdbx_description
1 polymer ?
#
loop_
_entity_poly.entity_id
_entity_poly.type
_entity_poly.pdbx_seq_one_letter_code
_entity_poly.pdbx_strand_id
1 'polypeptide(L)'
;MSDGPITADEVRVIRFSRPPVGKRGYREGDVDALVQRILDRLDGTGTLTSQQVREARFNKPDLFKRGYAEDEVDEFLDRVATTLERMDRR
;
A
#
# COMPACT_ATOMS: atom_id res chain seq x y z
N MET A 1 19.33 3.85 -0.66
CA MET A 1 18.03 3.53 -0.03
C MET A 1 17.32 2.59 -1.00
N SER A 2 16.71 1.52 -0.51
CA SER A 2 16.37 0.29 -1.25
C SER A 2 15.68 0.52 -2.61
N ASP A 3 16.45 0.49 -3.70
CA ASP A 3 15.98 0.50 -5.11
C ASP A 3 15.77 -0.96 -5.56
N GLY A 4 14.96 -1.69 -4.81
CA GLY A 4 14.71 -3.11 -5.01
C GLY A 4 13.22 -3.39 -5.16
N PRO A 5 12.81 -4.47 -5.85
CA PRO A 5 11.42 -4.92 -5.81
C PRO A 5 11.03 -5.18 -4.35
N ILE A 6 9.88 -4.65 -3.94
CA ILE A 6 9.42 -4.78 -2.56
C ILE A 6 9.13 -6.25 -2.26
N THR A 7 9.58 -6.71 -1.10
CA THR A 7 9.41 -8.11 -0.68
C THR A 7 8.28 -8.24 0.36
N ALA A 8 7.73 -9.45 0.51
CA ALA A 8 6.70 -9.71 1.52
C ALA A 8 7.17 -9.37 2.95
N ASP A 9 8.45 -9.61 3.26
CA ASP A 9 9.03 -9.27 4.56
C ASP A 9 9.03 -7.75 4.81
N GLU A 10 9.43 -6.96 3.80
CA GLU A 10 9.38 -5.50 3.88
C GLU A 10 7.95 -4.98 4.07
N VAL A 11 6.98 -5.56 3.37
CA VAL A 11 5.56 -5.20 3.55
C VAL A 11 5.05 -5.57 4.95
N ARG A 12 5.56 -6.63 5.60
CA ARG A 12 5.15 -7.02 6.96
C ARG A 12 5.64 -6.04 8.02
N VAL A 13 6.81 -5.44 7.82
CA VAL A 13 7.42 -4.51 8.79
C VAL A 13 7.10 -3.04 8.51
N ILE A 14 6.49 -2.73 7.36
CA ILE A 14 6.14 -1.36 7.00
C ILE A 14 5.17 -0.74 8.01
N ARG A 15 5.42 0.52 8.35
CA ARG A 15 4.55 1.32 9.22
C ARG A 15 4.33 2.66 8.58
N PHE A 16 3.05 2.99 8.37
CA PHE A 16 2.70 4.27 7.81
C PHE A 16 2.61 5.35 8.90
N SER A 17 3.19 6.50 8.61
CA SER A 17 3.18 7.68 9.46
C SER A 17 1.85 8.42 9.37
N ARG A 18 1.56 9.25 10.39
CA ARG A 18 0.40 10.15 10.35
C ARG A 18 0.69 11.35 9.44
N PRO A 19 -0.31 11.87 8.71
CA PRO A 19 -0.12 13.03 7.86
C PRO A 19 0.28 14.28 8.68
N PRO A 20 0.99 15.23 8.04
CA PRO A 20 1.32 16.51 8.66
C PRO A 20 0.06 17.26 9.10
N VAL A 21 0.20 18.13 10.10
CA VAL A 21 -0.90 18.89 10.68
C VAL A 21 -1.67 19.65 9.60
N GLY A 22 -2.99 19.44 9.53
CA GLY A 22 -3.87 20.11 8.57
C GLY A 22 -4.19 19.31 7.30
N LYS A 23 -3.47 18.22 7.01
CA LYS A 23 -3.84 17.27 5.94
C LYS A 23 -4.70 16.13 6.49
N ARG A 24 -5.61 15.63 5.65
CA ARG A 24 -6.38 14.40 5.93
C ARG A 24 -5.68 13.27 5.21
N GLY A 25 -5.38 12.19 5.91
CA GLY A 25 -4.74 11.01 5.35
C GLY A 25 -5.73 10.08 4.66
N TYR A 26 -5.27 8.89 4.31
CA TYR A 26 -6.13 7.75 3.97
C TYR A 26 -6.61 7.02 5.22
N ARG A 27 -7.80 6.41 5.14
CA ARG A 27 -8.31 5.57 6.21
C ARG A 27 -7.40 4.36 6.45
N GLU A 28 -6.87 4.26 7.66
CA GLU A 28 -5.94 3.19 8.07
C GLU A 28 -6.47 1.79 7.69
N GLY A 29 -7.73 1.51 8.02
CA GLY A 29 -8.33 0.20 7.72
C GLY A 29 -8.44 -0.15 6.23
N ASP A 30 -8.64 0.83 5.35
CA ASP A 30 -8.67 0.56 3.89
C ASP A 30 -7.25 0.27 3.38
N VAL A 31 -6.25 0.98 3.91
CA VAL A 31 -4.83 0.76 3.59
C VAL A 31 -4.36 -0.59 4.11
N ASP A 32 -4.62 -0.92 5.37
CA ASP A 32 -4.28 -2.20 5.98
C ASP A 32 -4.90 -3.38 5.22
N ALA A 33 -6.17 -3.26 4.81
CA ALA A 33 -6.84 -4.30 4.02
C ALA A 33 -6.15 -4.53 2.67
N LEU A 34 -5.69 -3.47 2.00
CA LEU A 34 -4.92 -3.61 0.77
C LEU A 34 -3.54 -4.21 1.02
N VAL A 35 -2.85 -3.79 2.08
CA VAL A 35 -1.55 -4.34 2.49
C VAL A 35 -1.66 -5.86 2.69
N GLN A 36 -2.71 -6.35 3.34
CA GLN A 36 -2.93 -7.79 3.49
C GLN A 36 -3.09 -8.50 2.14
N ARG A 37 -3.81 -7.92 1.18
CA ARG A 37 -3.94 -8.49 -0.18
C ARG A 37 -2.62 -8.50 -0.94
N ILE A 38 -1.79 -7.47 -0.76
CA ILE A 38 -0.45 -7.39 -1.34
C ILE A 38 0.43 -8.50 -0.75
N LEU A 39 0.39 -8.69 0.57
CA LEU A 39 1.10 -9.77 1.25
C LEU A 39 0.70 -11.14 0.71
N ASP A 40 -0.59 -11.41 0.62
CA ASP A 40 -1.14 -12.66 0.09
C ASP A 40 -0.67 -12.90 -1.36
N ARG A 41 -0.64 -11.86 -2.19
CA ARG A 41 -0.10 -11.95 -3.55
C ARG A 41 1.40 -12.24 -3.59
N LEU A 42 2.19 -11.59 -2.74
CA LEU A 42 3.64 -11.80 -2.65
C LEU A 42 4.01 -13.16 -2.07
N ASP A 43 3.15 -13.73 -1.22
CA ASP A 43 3.26 -15.10 -0.69
C ASP A 43 2.82 -16.17 -1.72
N GLY A 44 2.19 -15.74 -2.82
CA GLY A 44 1.72 -16.61 -3.90
C GLY A 44 0.32 -17.20 -3.67
N THR A 45 -0.37 -16.78 -2.61
CA THR A 45 -1.73 -17.22 -2.27
C THR A 45 -2.83 -16.31 -2.85
N GLY A 46 -2.46 -15.09 -3.26
CA GLY A 46 -3.39 -14.06 -3.72
C GLY A 46 -3.40 -13.80 -5.23
N THR A 47 -4.50 -13.19 -5.69
CA THR A 47 -4.74 -12.85 -7.11
C THR A 47 -4.63 -11.35 -7.42
N LEU A 48 -4.09 -10.55 -6.50
CA LEU A 48 -3.98 -9.10 -6.68
C LEU A 48 -3.07 -8.77 -7.89
N THR A 49 -3.56 -7.93 -8.79
CA THR A 49 -2.79 -7.47 -9.96
C THR A 49 -2.20 -6.08 -9.74
N SER A 50 -1.18 -5.73 -10.52
CA SER A 50 -0.61 -4.38 -10.50
C SER A 50 -1.65 -3.30 -10.83
N GLN A 51 -2.54 -3.58 -11.78
CA GLN A 51 -3.61 -2.65 -12.15
C GLN A 51 -4.56 -2.39 -10.97
N GLN A 52 -4.95 -3.44 -10.24
CA GLN A 52 -5.81 -3.30 -9.06
C GLN A 52 -5.16 -2.46 -7.95
N VAL A 53 -3.84 -2.52 -7.80
CA VAL A 53 -3.10 -1.65 -6.85
C VAL A 53 -3.13 -0.20 -7.32
N ARG A 54 -2.90 0.07 -8.61
CA ARG A 54 -2.94 1.42 -9.18
C ARG A 54 -4.34 2.05 -9.17
N GLU A 55 -5.37 1.23 -9.30
CA GLU A 55 -6.78 1.65 -9.27
C GLU A 55 -7.36 1.72 -7.84
N ALA A 56 -6.59 1.33 -6.81
CA ALA A 56 -7.04 1.35 -5.43
C ALA A 56 -7.43 2.78 -5.01
N ARG A 57 -8.64 2.92 -4.47
CA ARG A 57 -9.13 4.18 -3.90
C ARG A 57 -9.41 3.99 -2.42
N PHE A 58 -8.77 4.79 -1.59
CA PHE A 58 -9.00 4.78 -0.15
C PHE A 58 -10.02 5.84 0.24
N ASN A 59 -10.84 5.54 1.24
CA ASN A 59 -11.76 6.54 1.78
C ASN A 59 -11.03 7.51 2.71
N LYS A 60 -11.67 8.65 2.96
CA LYS A 60 -11.24 9.58 3.99
C LYS A 60 -11.40 8.93 5.37
N PRO A 61 -10.49 9.21 6.33
CA PRO A 61 -10.57 8.71 7.68
C PRO A 61 -11.83 9.21 8.39
N ASP A 62 -12.30 8.41 9.35
CA ASP A 62 -13.41 8.76 10.24
C ASP A 62 -13.18 10.11 10.94
N LEU A 63 -14.28 10.78 11.31
CA LEU A 63 -14.22 12.03 12.08
C LEU A 63 -13.28 11.86 13.30
N PHE A 64 -12.39 12.83 13.51
CA PHE A 64 -11.34 12.86 14.54
C PHE A 64 -10.10 11.96 14.34
N LYS A 65 -10.05 11.12 13.30
CA LYS A 65 -8.82 10.39 12.94
C LYS A 65 -8.06 11.11 11.83
N ARG A 66 -6.73 11.09 11.91
CA ARG A 66 -5.86 11.67 10.87
C ARG A 66 -5.59 10.72 9.71
N GLY A 67 -5.70 9.40 9.93
CA GLY A 67 -5.37 8.40 8.92
C GLY A 67 -3.86 8.24 8.71
N TYR A 68 -3.49 7.51 7.66
CA TYR A 68 -2.12 7.39 7.16
C TYR A 68 -1.79 8.48 6.15
N ALA A 69 -0.54 8.93 6.11
CA ALA A 69 -0.09 9.95 5.19
C ALA A 69 -0.28 9.50 3.72
N GLU A 70 -1.07 10.24 2.95
CA GLU A 70 -1.34 9.93 1.54
C GLU A 70 -0.04 9.78 0.75
N ASP A 71 0.87 10.76 0.89
CA ASP A 71 2.17 10.78 0.22
C ASP A 71 3.00 9.49 0.46
N GLU A 72 2.99 8.96 1.69
CA GLU A 72 3.77 7.76 2.05
C GLU A 72 3.10 6.46 1.56
N VAL A 73 1.77 6.43 1.61
CA VAL A 73 0.98 5.31 1.06
C VAL A 73 1.11 5.26 -0.45
N ASP A 74 0.98 6.39 -1.15
CA ASP A 74 1.10 6.47 -2.61
C ASP A 74 2.50 6.03 -3.09
N GLU A 75 3.57 6.44 -2.41
CA GLU A 75 4.94 6.00 -2.74
C GLU A 75 5.11 4.48 -2.53
N PHE A 76 4.52 3.92 -1.48
CA PHE A 76 4.52 2.49 -1.26
C PHE A 76 3.75 1.74 -2.36
N LEU A 77 2.58 2.22 -2.76
CA LEU A 77 1.76 1.59 -3.79
C LEU A 77 2.44 1.59 -5.15
N ASP A 78 3.19 2.63 -5.50
CA ASP A 78 3.95 2.65 -6.75
C ASP A 78 5.06 1.58 -6.78
N ARG A 79 5.76 1.39 -5.66
CA ARG A 79 6.77 0.33 -5.51
C ARG A 79 6.15 -1.07 -5.61
N VAL A 80 5.00 -1.27 -4.98
CA VAL A 80 4.25 -2.53 -5.06
C VAL A 80 3.77 -2.77 -6.49
N ALA A 81 3.16 -1.78 -7.13
CA ALA A 81 2.66 -1.89 -8.50
C ALA A 81 3.80 -2.29 -9.45
N THR A 82 4.95 -1.61 -9.37
CA THR A 82 6.15 -1.94 -10.15
C THR A 82 6.60 -3.39 -9.95
N THR A 83 6.53 -3.88 -8.71
CA THR A 83 6.91 -5.26 -8.38
C THR A 83 5.91 -6.27 -8.94
N LEU A 84 4.60 -6.00 -8.78
CA LEU A 84 3.56 -6.86 -9.32
C LEU A 84 3.53 -6.88 -10.84
N GLU A 85 3.85 -5.77 -11.53
CA GLU A 85 3.97 -5.75 -13.00
C GLU A 85 5.05 -6.71 -13.51
N ARG A 86 6.17 -6.82 -12.78
CA ARG A 86 7.22 -7.79 -13.10
C ARG A 86 6.79 -9.23 -12.86
N MET A 87 5.87 -9.46 -11.92
CA MET A 87 5.30 -10.78 -11.64
C MET A 87 4.20 -11.15 -12.63
N ASP A 88 3.37 -10.19 -13.05
CA ASP A 88 2.26 -10.37 -14.00
C ASP A 88 2.74 -10.70 -15.41
N ARG A 89 3.92 -10.19 -15.80
CA ARG A 89 4.55 -10.50 -17.08
C ARG A 89 5.14 -11.93 -17.17
N ARG A 90 5.09 -12.72 -16.09
CA ARG A 90 5.64 -14.08 -16.04
C ARG A 90 4.56 -15.12 -16.25
#